data_AF-A0A1C6PT37-F1
#
_entry.id   AF-A0A1C6PT37-F1
#
_cell.length_a   1.000
_cell.length_b   1.000
_cell.length_c   1.000
_cell.angle_alpha   90.00
_cell.angle_beta   90.00
_cell.angle_gamma   90.00
#
_symmetry.space_group_name_H-M   'P 1'
#
loop_
_entity.id
_entity.type
_entity.pdbx_description
1 polymer ?
#
loop_
_entity_poly.entity_id
_entity_poly.type
_entity_poly.pdbx_seq_one_letter_code
_entity_poly.pdbx_strand_id
1 'polypeptide(L)'
;MIKVKTTTVALTTVAALLATGGAAAAVATSDSDAGPAAAGTSGTQAKTAKHAPKGDGAKRLCKRAPKIDKRIDRVLRRLDGDVKKRGSLERLEKRISNAKKAGHDDVAKFLGERLKDRRALGPRLEDRQKDLADLRKWCAEQKDEKEKETDKG
;
A
#
# COMPACT_ATOMS: atom_id res chain seq x y z
N MET A 1 33.00 -16.60 -30.17
CA MET A 1 33.82 -16.17 -29.02
C MET A 1 33.63 -14.67 -28.82
N ILE A 2 32.87 -14.24 -27.81
CA ILE A 2 32.57 -12.82 -27.56
C ILE A 2 33.16 -12.43 -26.21
N LYS A 3 34.06 -11.45 -26.25
CA LYS A 3 34.99 -11.02 -25.19
C LYS A 3 34.24 -10.20 -24.13
N VAL A 4 34.29 -10.66 -22.86
CA VAL A 4 33.73 -9.97 -21.69
C VAL A 4 34.61 -8.77 -21.34
N LYS A 5 34.02 -7.59 -21.09
CA LYS A 5 34.70 -6.44 -20.46
C LYS A 5 33.95 -6.05 -19.20
N THR A 6 34.56 -6.38 -18.06
CA THR A 6 34.14 -6.09 -16.69
C THR A 6 34.68 -4.71 -16.30
N THR A 7 33.80 -3.81 -15.88
CA THR A 7 34.18 -2.51 -15.28
C THR A 7 33.74 -2.47 -13.82
N THR A 8 34.72 -2.38 -12.93
CA THR A 8 34.58 -2.19 -11.48
C THR A 8 34.32 -0.71 -11.18
N VAL A 9 33.40 -0.42 -10.24
CA VAL A 9 33.19 0.93 -9.69
C VAL A 9 33.36 0.85 -8.18
N ALA A 10 34.26 1.70 -7.67
CA ALA A 10 34.72 1.74 -6.29
C ALA A 10 33.68 2.37 -5.35
N LEU A 11 33.52 1.78 -4.16
CA LEU A 11 32.79 2.34 -3.02
C LEU A 11 33.64 3.40 -2.33
N THR A 12 33.09 4.59 -2.12
CA THR A 12 33.64 5.58 -1.19
C THR A 12 32.73 5.68 0.04
N THR A 13 33.25 5.25 1.18
CA THR A 13 32.65 5.41 2.51
C THR A 13 32.95 6.80 3.05
N VAL A 14 31.92 7.54 3.46
CA VAL A 14 32.07 8.74 4.30
C VAL A 14 31.71 8.35 5.73
N ALA A 15 32.71 8.42 6.61
CA ALA A 15 32.56 8.23 8.04
C ALA A 15 33.08 9.46 8.78
N ALA A 16 32.46 9.69 9.94
CA ALA A 16 32.93 10.45 11.10
C ALA A 16 32.62 11.97 11.16
N LEU A 17 31.97 12.42 12.25
CA LEU A 17 32.63 13.01 13.44
C LEU A 17 31.62 13.39 14.57
N LEU A 18 31.94 12.92 15.79
CA LEU A 18 31.90 13.55 17.15
C LEU A 18 30.64 14.35 17.60
N ALA A 19 29.88 13.97 18.64
CA ALA A 19 30.18 13.90 20.08
C ALA A 19 30.37 15.26 20.78
N THR A 20 29.43 15.66 21.68
CA THR A 20 29.70 16.35 22.98
C THR A 20 28.40 16.72 23.74
N GLY A 21 28.38 16.41 25.05
CA GLY A 21 27.58 17.08 26.12
C GLY A 21 26.25 16.38 26.48
N GLY A 22 25.92 15.98 27.71
CA GLY A 22 26.50 16.25 29.03
C GLY A 22 25.39 16.68 30.02
N ALA A 23 25.14 15.83 31.03
CA ALA A 23 24.60 16.10 32.38
C ALA A 23 23.08 16.42 32.63
N ALA A 24 22.45 15.43 33.31
CA ALA A 24 21.85 15.50 34.65
C ALA A 24 20.62 16.38 34.98
N ALA A 25 19.52 15.66 35.29
CA ALA A 25 18.64 15.78 36.46
C ALA A 25 17.98 17.12 36.82
N ALA A 26 16.67 17.20 36.56
CA ALA A 26 15.71 17.75 37.51
C ALA A 26 14.42 16.90 37.45
N VAL A 27 14.25 16.04 38.45
CA VAL A 27 12.98 15.37 38.77
C VAL A 27 12.10 16.39 39.49
N ALA A 28 10.99 16.78 38.86
CA ALA A 28 9.88 17.43 39.54
C ALA A 28 8.65 16.54 39.31
N THR A 29 8.41 15.65 40.27
CA THR A 29 7.16 14.91 40.42
C THR A 29 6.10 15.85 40.97
N SER A 30 5.03 16.05 40.22
CA SER A 30 3.73 16.49 40.72
C SER A 30 2.66 15.97 39.75
N ASP A 31 2.03 14.89 40.18
CA ASP A 31 0.84 14.24 39.64
C ASP A 31 -0.26 15.20 39.13
N SER A 32 -0.62 15.10 37.84
CA SER A 32 -1.91 14.55 37.37
C SER A 32 -2.33 15.12 36.00
N ASP A 33 -2.52 14.18 35.06
CA ASP A 33 -3.27 14.23 33.79
C ASP A 33 -2.74 14.99 32.55
N ALA A 34 -1.58 14.49 32.10
CA ALA A 34 -1.13 14.23 30.72
C ALA A 34 -1.83 14.91 29.50
N GLY A 35 -1.23 15.99 29.02
CA GLY A 35 -0.97 16.19 27.59
C GLY A 35 0.23 15.32 27.10
N PRO A 36 0.67 15.42 25.84
CA PRO A 36 1.47 16.61 25.53
C PRO A 36 1.34 17.19 24.11
N ALA A 37 1.75 18.46 24.08
CA ALA A 37 1.95 19.30 22.92
C ALA A 37 3.01 18.78 21.94
N ALA A 38 2.95 19.38 20.75
CA ALA A 38 3.69 19.14 19.53
C ALA A 38 5.22 18.99 19.68
N ALA A 39 5.75 17.97 19.00
CA ALA A 39 7.10 17.94 18.45
C ALA A 39 7.00 17.76 16.92
N GLY A 40 7.81 18.51 16.19
CA GLY A 40 7.67 18.79 14.76
C GLY A 40 7.43 17.59 13.85
N THR A 41 6.42 17.72 12.98
CA THR A 41 6.27 16.91 11.77
C THR A 41 5.89 17.84 10.64
N SER A 42 6.72 17.82 9.60
CA SER A 42 6.52 18.45 8.30
C SER A 42 5.05 18.41 7.91
N GLY A 43 4.43 19.59 7.86
CA GLY A 43 3.01 19.75 7.65
C GLY A 43 2.54 19.11 6.36
N THR A 44 2.03 17.88 6.46
CA THR A 44 0.96 17.45 5.58
C THR A 44 -0.22 18.34 5.95
N GLN A 45 -0.43 19.40 5.17
CA GLN A 45 -1.66 20.18 5.24
C GLN A 45 -2.83 19.20 5.09
N ALA A 46 -3.43 18.83 6.22
CA ALA A 46 -4.74 18.20 6.23
C ALA A 46 -5.65 19.21 5.54
N LYS A 47 -5.98 18.93 4.27
CA LYS A 47 -7.06 19.62 3.57
C LYS A 47 -8.31 19.26 4.38
N THR A 48 -8.67 20.11 5.33
CA THR A 48 -9.95 20.02 6.01
C THR A 48 -11.02 20.03 4.93
N ALA A 49 -11.78 18.95 4.85
CA ALA A 49 -12.88 18.88 3.91
C ALA A 49 -13.81 20.05 4.23
N LYS A 50 -13.86 21.05 3.35
CA LYS A 50 -14.59 22.31 3.55
C LYS A 50 -16.08 22.10 3.86
N HIS A 51 -16.61 20.92 3.56
CA HIS A 51 -17.99 20.53 3.83
C HIS A 51 -18.05 19.07 4.25
N ALA A 52 -18.89 18.78 5.26
CA ALA A 52 -19.29 17.42 5.57
C ALA A 52 -19.91 16.75 4.31
N PRO A 53 -19.74 15.43 4.11
CA PRO A 53 -20.36 14.74 2.99
C PRO A 53 -21.88 14.97 3.02
N LYS A 54 -22.43 15.62 1.98
CA LYS A 54 -23.89 15.66 1.79
C LYS A 54 -24.33 14.30 1.26
N GLY A 55 -24.99 13.51 2.11
CA GLY A 55 -25.55 12.19 1.80
C GLY A 55 -24.67 11.00 2.24
N ASP A 56 -25.24 9.79 2.12
CA ASP A 56 -24.64 8.50 2.50
C ASP A 56 -23.43 8.06 1.65
N GLY A 57 -23.16 8.76 0.54
CA GLY A 57 -22.07 8.46 -0.38
C GLY A 57 -22.34 7.30 -1.36
N ALA A 58 -23.49 6.63 -1.27
CA ALA A 58 -23.80 5.43 -2.05
C ALA A 58 -23.76 5.69 -3.57
N LYS A 59 -24.33 6.81 -4.03
CA LYS A 59 -24.30 7.20 -5.45
C LYS A 59 -22.88 7.34 -6.01
N ARG A 60 -21.95 7.88 -5.22
CA ARG A 60 -20.54 8.01 -5.63
C ARG A 60 -19.84 6.66 -5.66
N LEU A 61 -20.20 5.77 -4.74
CA LEU A 61 -19.69 4.41 -4.69
C LEU A 61 -20.17 3.59 -5.90
N CYS A 62 -21.47 3.61 -6.21
CA CYS A 62 -22.06 2.98 -7.40
C CYS A 62 -21.38 3.43 -8.70
N LYS A 63 -21.10 4.73 -8.84
CA LYS A 63 -20.38 5.26 -10.02
C LYS A 63 -18.93 4.74 -10.12
N ARG A 64 -18.30 4.42 -8.99
CA ARG A 64 -16.89 3.99 -8.92
C ARG A 64 -16.72 2.48 -8.98
N ALA A 65 -17.70 1.69 -8.54
CA ALA A 65 -17.66 0.23 -8.50
C ALA A 65 -17.03 -0.44 -9.74
N PRO A 66 -17.45 -0.15 -10.99
CA PRO A 66 -16.85 -0.79 -12.17
C PRO A 66 -15.38 -0.42 -12.41
N LYS A 67 -14.93 0.74 -11.92
CA LYS A 67 -13.52 1.15 -12.02
C LYS A 67 -12.67 0.47 -10.95
N ILE A 68 -13.24 0.15 -9.79
CA ILE A 68 -12.56 -0.59 -8.72
C ILE A 68 -12.37 -2.04 -9.16
N ASP A 69 -13.42 -2.66 -9.69
CA ASP A 69 -13.43 -4.02 -10.26
C ASP A 69 -12.30 -4.20 -11.30
N LYS A 70 -12.26 -3.35 -12.34
CA LYS A 70 -11.17 -3.33 -13.34
C LYS A 70 -9.76 -3.14 -12.77
N ARG A 71 -9.62 -2.46 -11.62
CA ARG A 71 -8.33 -2.30 -10.95
C ARG A 71 -7.94 -3.58 -10.24
N ILE A 72 -8.88 -4.24 -9.57
CA ILE A 72 -8.67 -5.53 -8.91
C ILE A 72 -8.22 -6.56 -9.93
N ASP A 73 -8.92 -6.71 -11.05
CA ASP A 73 -8.53 -7.63 -12.14
C ASP A 73 -7.10 -7.40 -12.62
N ARG A 74 -6.72 -6.12 -12.79
CA ARG A 74 -5.37 -5.76 -13.24
C ARG A 74 -4.32 -6.12 -12.20
N VAL A 75 -4.64 -6.02 -10.91
CA VAL A 75 -3.73 -6.41 -9.84
C VAL A 75 -3.61 -7.93 -9.82
N LEU A 76 -4.70 -8.68 -9.81
CA LEU A 76 -4.70 -10.15 -9.87
C LEU A 76 -3.86 -10.65 -11.06
N ARG A 77 -4.14 -10.18 -12.27
CA ARG A 77 -3.35 -10.51 -13.48
C ARG A 77 -1.87 -10.16 -13.40
N ARG A 78 -1.48 -9.20 -12.57
CA ARG A 78 -0.08 -8.85 -12.33
C ARG A 78 0.55 -9.80 -11.31
N LEU A 79 -0.19 -10.19 -10.27
CA LEU A 79 0.25 -11.16 -9.27
C LEU A 79 0.53 -12.51 -9.92
N ASP A 80 -0.39 -12.97 -10.77
CA ASP A 80 -0.32 -14.23 -11.53
C ASP A 80 0.54 -14.11 -12.80
N GLY A 81 1.35 -13.05 -12.87
CA GLY A 81 2.27 -12.86 -13.98
C GLY A 81 3.46 -13.83 -13.95
N ASP A 82 4.12 -13.96 -15.09
CA ASP A 82 5.37 -14.72 -15.19
C ASP A 82 6.55 -14.01 -14.50
N VAL A 83 7.72 -14.67 -14.49
CA VAL A 83 9.00 -14.12 -14.01
C VAL A 83 9.40 -12.79 -14.66
N LYS A 84 8.93 -12.48 -15.88
CA LYS A 84 9.28 -11.23 -16.59
C LYS A 84 8.44 -10.05 -16.12
N LYS A 85 7.22 -10.29 -15.64
CA LYS A 85 6.31 -9.24 -15.18
C LYS A 85 6.74 -8.64 -13.85
N ARG A 86 6.81 -7.31 -13.78
CA ARG A 86 7.11 -6.60 -12.54
C ARG A 86 5.97 -6.79 -11.54
N GLY A 87 6.29 -7.35 -10.38
CA GLY A 87 5.36 -7.48 -9.27
C GLY A 87 4.58 -8.80 -9.26
N SER A 88 4.89 -9.73 -10.16
CA SER A 88 4.41 -11.10 -10.06
C SER A 88 5.03 -11.85 -8.88
N LEU A 89 4.35 -12.91 -8.47
CA LEU A 89 4.83 -13.85 -7.46
C LEU A 89 6.09 -14.58 -7.96
N GLU A 90 6.06 -15.11 -9.18
CA GLU A 90 7.19 -15.86 -9.75
C GLU A 90 8.47 -15.01 -9.84
N ARG A 91 8.37 -13.74 -10.25
CA ARG A 91 9.53 -12.86 -10.31
C ARG A 91 10.11 -12.62 -8.92
N LEU A 92 9.26 -12.50 -7.91
CA LEU A 92 9.71 -12.27 -6.54
C LEU A 92 10.38 -13.51 -5.96
N GLU A 93 9.86 -14.70 -6.23
CA GLU A 93 10.48 -15.98 -5.90
C GLU A 93 11.84 -16.15 -6.55
N LYS A 94 11.96 -15.82 -7.84
CA LYS A 94 13.24 -15.86 -8.53
C LYS A 94 14.27 -14.93 -7.89
N ARG A 95 13.86 -13.73 -7.46
CA ARG A 95 14.74 -12.78 -6.77
C ARG A 95 15.18 -13.29 -5.40
N ILE A 96 14.31 -13.98 -4.66
CA ILE A 96 14.67 -14.64 -3.40
C ILE A 96 15.72 -15.72 -3.66
N SER A 97 15.48 -16.58 -4.67
CA SER A 97 16.44 -17.63 -5.05
C SER A 97 17.80 -17.04 -5.43
N ASN A 98 17.82 -15.97 -6.22
CA ASN A 98 19.07 -15.30 -6.61
C ASN A 98 19.79 -14.67 -5.40
N ALA A 99 19.06 -14.05 -4.47
CA ALA A 99 19.65 -13.48 -3.25
C ALA A 99 20.29 -14.55 -2.36
N LYS A 100 19.60 -15.69 -2.17
CA LYS A 100 20.14 -16.84 -1.43
C LYS A 100 21.41 -17.39 -2.09
N LYS A 101 21.42 -17.54 -3.41
CA LYS A 101 22.59 -18.00 -4.17
C LYS A 101 23.79 -17.05 -4.05
N ALA A 102 23.53 -15.76 -3.83
CA ALA A 102 24.55 -14.74 -3.64
C ALA A 102 24.96 -14.56 -2.16
N GLY A 103 24.38 -15.32 -1.22
CA GLY A 103 24.65 -15.17 0.21
C GLY A 103 24.06 -13.90 0.84
N HIS A 104 23.07 -13.28 0.20
CA HIS A 104 22.41 -12.07 0.70
C HIS A 104 21.17 -12.42 1.52
N ASP A 105 21.37 -12.98 2.72
CA ASP A 105 20.28 -13.53 3.53
C ASP A 105 19.27 -12.48 4.01
N ASP A 106 19.73 -11.29 4.39
CA ASP A 106 18.82 -10.19 4.78
C ASP A 106 17.94 -9.73 3.61
N VAL A 107 18.50 -9.70 2.40
CA VAL A 107 17.73 -9.39 1.18
C VAL A 107 16.73 -10.50 0.90
N ALA A 108 17.14 -11.77 1.02
CA ALA A 108 16.25 -12.90 0.84
C ALA A 108 15.11 -12.90 1.87
N LYS A 109 15.39 -12.55 3.13
CA LYS A 109 14.40 -12.41 4.21
C LYS A 109 13.41 -11.29 3.91
N PHE A 110 13.88 -10.10 3.59
CA PHE A 110 13.03 -8.96 3.23
C PHE A 110 12.12 -9.28 2.02
N LEU A 111 12.68 -9.91 0.98
CA LEU A 111 11.90 -10.32 -0.18
C LEU A 111 10.91 -11.45 0.14
N GLY A 112 11.26 -12.33 1.08
CA GLY A 112 10.39 -13.39 1.60
C GLY A 112 9.15 -12.84 2.30
N GLU A 113 9.29 -11.87 3.19
CA GLU A 113 8.14 -11.20 3.82
C GLU A 113 7.25 -10.52 2.77
N ARG A 114 7.87 -9.81 1.82
CA ARG A 114 7.14 -9.21 0.70
C ARG A 114 6.39 -10.23 -0.15
N LEU A 115 6.90 -11.46 -0.26
CA LEU A 115 6.23 -12.55 -0.98
C LEU A 115 5.01 -13.03 -0.19
N LYS A 116 5.11 -13.18 1.13
CA LYS A 116 3.99 -13.54 2.00
C LYS A 116 2.86 -12.51 1.91
N ASP A 117 3.18 -11.22 2.04
CA ASP A 117 2.19 -10.14 1.92
C ASP A 117 1.44 -10.18 0.59
N ARG A 118 2.20 -10.43 -0.49
CA ARG A 118 1.64 -10.47 -1.83
C ARG A 118 0.78 -11.71 -2.07
N ARG A 119 1.15 -12.87 -1.52
CA ARG A 119 0.32 -14.08 -1.56
C ARG A 119 -0.98 -13.89 -0.76
N ALA A 120 -0.90 -13.25 0.40
CA ALA A 120 -2.07 -12.92 1.22
C ALA A 120 -3.00 -11.88 0.57
N LEU A 121 -2.50 -11.10 -0.41
CA LEU A 121 -3.30 -10.12 -1.14
C LEU A 121 -4.28 -10.75 -2.12
N GLY A 122 -3.94 -11.89 -2.74
CA GLY A 122 -4.77 -12.56 -3.76
C GLY A 122 -6.20 -12.85 -3.25
N PRO A 123 -6.35 -13.65 -2.17
CA PRO A 123 -7.66 -13.96 -1.61
C PRO A 123 -8.47 -12.73 -1.20
N ARG A 124 -7.81 -11.73 -0.60
CA ARG A 124 -8.47 -10.47 -0.20
C ARG A 124 -9.01 -9.69 -1.40
N LEU A 125 -8.33 -9.76 -2.54
CA LEU A 125 -8.76 -9.12 -3.78
C LEU A 125 -9.94 -9.87 -4.42
N GLU A 126 -9.93 -11.20 -4.38
CA GLU A 126 -11.04 -12.04 -4.83
C GLU A 126 -12.31 -11.78 -4.01
N ASP A 127 -12.20 -11.71 -2.69
CA ASP A 127 -13.34 -11.40 -1.82
C ASP A 127 -13.89 -9.99 -2.10
N ARG A 128 -13.00 -9.01 -2.29
CA ARG A 128 -13.41 -7.66 -2.71
C ARG A 128 -14.10 -7.63 -4.06
N GLN A 129 -13.76 -8.54 -4.97
CA GLN A 129 -14.43 -8.65 -6.25
C GLN A 129 -15.86 -9.17 -6.10
N LYS A 130 -16.08 -10.15 -5.22
CA LYS A 130 -17.43 -10.65 -4.86
C LYS A 130 -18.26 -9.52 -4.24
N ASP A 131 -17.71 -8.81 -3.24
CA ASP A 131 -18.38 -7.67 -2.61
C ASP A 131 -18.82 -6.60 -3.64
N LEU A 132 -17.95 -6.32 -4.62
CA LEU A 132 -18.24 -5.35 -5.68
C LEU A 132 -19.32 -5.86 -6.65
N ALA A 133 -19.41 -7.15 -6.89
CA ALA A 133 -20.47 -7.73 -7.71
C ALA A 133 -21.82 -7.53 -7.04
N ASP A 134 -21.92 -7.78 -5.74
CA ASP A 134 -23.17 -7.58 -4.98
C ASP A 134 -23.53 -6.10 -4.86
N LEU A 135 -22.55 -5.23 -4.61
CA LEU A 135 -22.76 -3.78 -4.67
C LEU A 135 -23.28 -3.34 -6.04
N ARG A 136 -22.79 -3.90 -7.14
CA ARG A 136 -23.25 -3.54 -8.49
C ARG A 136 -24.69 -3.96 -8.75
N LYS A 137 -25.13 -5.11 -8.21
CA LYS A 137 -26.54 -5.54 -8.27
C LYS A 137 -27.43 -4.57 -7.52
N TRP A 138 -27.08 -4.26 -6.27
CA TRP A 138 -27.81 -3.27 -5.46
C TRP A 138 -27.87 -1.90 -6.14
N CYS A 139 -26.76 -1.44 -6.71
CA CYS A 139 -26.72 -0.18 -7.46
C CYS A 139 -27.57 -0.17 -8.75
N ALA A 140 -27.94 -1.33 -9.29
CA ALA A 140 -28.85 -1.44 -10.43
C ALA A 140 -30.30 -1.35 -9.96
N GLU A 141 -30.67 -2.10 -8.91
CA GLU A 141 -32.00 -2.06 -8.29
C GLU A 141 -32.40 -0.64 -7.87
N GLN A 142 -31.46 0.11 -7.28
CA GLN A 142 -31.70 1.50 -6.87
C GLN A 142 -31.90 2.49 -8.03
N LYS A 143 -31.48 2.14 -9.26
CA LYS A 143 -31.80 2.95 -10.45
C LYS A 143 -33.21 2.64 -10.93
N ASP A 144 -33.57 1.36 -10.96
CA ASP A 144 -34.87 0.89 -11.41
C ASP A 144 -36.00 1.42 -10.49
N GLU A 145 -35.75 1.50 -9.18
CA GLU A 145 -36.67 2.12 -8.21
C GLU A 145 -36.89 3.61 -8.48
N LYS A 146 -35.82 4.35 -8.81
CA LYS A 146 -35.92 5.77 -9.14
C LYS A 146 -36.70 6.04 -10.42
N GLU A 147 -36.50 5.22 -11.44
CA GLU A 147 -37.21 5.36 -12.72
C GLU A 147 -38.72 5.15 -12.55
N LYS A 148 -39.13 4.21 -11.69
CA LYS A 148 -40.54 3.96 -11.35
C LYS A 148 -41.20 5.07 -10.53
N GLU A 149 -40.44 5.79 -9.71
CA GLU A 149 -40.94 6.95 -8.96
C GLU A 149 -41.17 8.15 -9.87
N THR A 150 -40.31 8.35 -10.88
CA THR A 150 -40.43 9.46 -11.84
C THR A 150 -41.52 9.29 -12.89
N ASP A 151 -42.00 8.07 -13.15
CA ASP A 151 -43.07 7.79 -14.12
C ASP A 151 -44.50 7.92 -13.53
N LYS A 152 -44.60 8.09 -12.20
CA LYS A 152 -45.88 8.25 -11.48
C LYS A 152 -46.25 9.70 -11.16
N GLY A 153 -45.46 10.67 -11.58
CA GLY A 153 -45.68 12.11 -11.35
C GLY A 153 -45.83 12.86 -12.65
#